data_AF-A0AA50HTR9-F1
#
_entry.id   AF-A0AA50HTR9-F1
#
_cell.length_a   1.000
_cell.length_b   1.000
_cell.length_c   1.000
_cell.angle_alpha   90.00
_cell.angle_beta   90.00
_cell.angle_gamma   90.00
#
_symmetry.space_group_name_H-M   'P 1'
#
loop_
_entity.id
_entity.type
_entity.pdbx_description
1 polymer ?
#
loop_
_entity_poly.entity_id
_entity_poly.type
_entity_poly.pdbx_seq_one_letter_code
_entity_poly.pdbx_strand_id
1 'polypeptide(L)'
;MGRPPLVVSPYDAELFGHWWYEGPWFIDYLFRKSWFDQDTFEMTHLADYLRGNPHQQVCRPSQSSWGYKGFHEYWLNDTNAWIYPHLHKAAERMIELSHREAVDELEEKALNQAARELLLSPILRLGIYYADRNHGALCGASYPFPSVALR
;
A
#
# COMPACT_ATOMS: atom_id res chain seq x y z
N MET A 1 -25.55 -9.88 15.94
CA MET A 1 -24.14 -9.42 16.00
C MET A 1 -23.44 -10.12 17.16
N GLY A 2 -23.00 -11.37 16.97
CA GLY A 2 -22.44 -12.22 18.04
C GLY A 2 -20.91 -12.33 18.05
N ARG A 3 -20.21 -11.37 17.42
CA ARG A 3 -18.75 -11.33 17.34
C ARG A 3 -18.22 -10.01 17.89
N PRO A 4 -17.05 -9.99 18.55
CA PRO A 4 -16.40 -8.74 18.94
C PRO A 4 -16.14 -7.87 17.70
N PRO A 5 -16.48 -6.57 17.73
CA PRO A 5 -16.16 -5.67 16.63
C PRO A 5 -14.64 -5.51 16.48
N LEU A 6 -14.18 -5.30 15.25
CA LEU A 6 -12.77 -5.10 14.92
C LEU A 6 -12.60 -3.72 14.29
N VAL A 7 -11.70 -2.90 14.85
CA VAL A 7 -11.31 -1.61 14.28
C VAL A 7 -9.94 -1.77 13.62
N VAL A 8 -9.85 -1.41 12.33
CA VAL A 8 -8.61 -1.48 11.55
C VAL A 8 -8.27 -0.06 11.08
N SER A 9 -7.11 0.44 11.51
CA SER A 9 -6.63 1.78 11.17
C SER A 9 -5.28 1.68 10.45
N PRO A 10 -5.26 1.50 9.10
CA PRO A 10 -4.03 1.39 8.33
C PRO A 10 -3.42 2.78 8.08
N TYR A 11 -2.10 2.88 8.23
CA TYR A 11 -1.33 4.10 7.99
C TYR A 11 0.00 3.74 7.31
N ASP A 12 0.52 4.64 6.48
CA ASP A 12 1.88 4.51 5.96
C ASP A 12 2.90 4.67 7.10
N ALA A 13 3.90 3.78 7.16
CA ALA A 13 4.87 3.76 8.25
C ALA A 13 5.68 5.06 8.35
N GLU A 14 5.95 5.70 7.21
CA GLU A 14 6.65 6.99 7.14
C GLU A 14 5.90 8.12 7.84
N LEU A 15 4.58 7.99 8.04
CA LEU A 15 3.81 8.98 8.81
C LEU A 15 4.43 9.17 10.20
N PHE A 16 4.84 8.08 10.85
CA PHE A 16 5.37 8.12 12.21
C PHE A 16 6.90 8.25 12.20
N GLY A 17 7.38 9.48 12.29
CA GLY A 17 8.79 9.83 12.48
C GLY A 17 9.39 10.61 11.30
N HIS A 18 8.95 10.32 10.06
CA HIS A 18 9.40 11.07 8.89
C HIS A 18 8.51 12.31 8.65
N TRP A 19 7.20 12.13 8.58
CA TRP A 19 6.25 13.24 8.39
C TRP A 19 5.78 13.86 9.71
N TRP A 20 5.56 13.02 10.71
CA TRP A 20 5.23 13.44 12.07
C TRP A 20 6.31 12.99 13.04
N TYR A 21 7.14 13.93 13.48
CA TYR A 21 8.33 13.66 14.29
C TYR A 21 8.01 12.90 15.58
N GLU A 22 6.96 13.27 16.30
CA GLU A 22 6.57 12.64 17.57
C GLU A 22 5.82 11.32 17.39
N GLY A 23 5.53 10.92 16.14
CA GLY A 23 4.74 9.73 15.83
C GLY A 23 5.24 8.43 16.48
N PRO A 24 6.55 8.13 16.50
CA PRO A 24 7.06 6.91 17.14
C PRO A 24 6.81 6.89 18.65
N TRP A 25 6.95 8.04 19.33
CA TRP A 25 6.63 8.14 20.75
C TRP A 25 5.14 7.98 20.99
N PHE A 26 4.30 8.61 20.16
CA PHE A 26 2.86 8.44 20.24
C PHE A 26 2.44 6.97 20.15
N ILE A 27 2.99 6.22 19.18
CA ILE A 27 2.68 4.81 19.00
C ILE A 27 3.16 3.96 20.19
N ASP A 28 4.37 4.20 20.72
CA ASP A 28 4.85 3.51 21.93
C ASP A 28 3.94 3.77 23.14
N TYR A 29 3.58 5.04 23.39
CA TYR A 29 2.66 5.40 24.46
C TYR A 29 1.27 4.79 24.25
N LEU A 30 0.74 4.80 23.03
CA LEU A 30 -0.55 4.22 22.69
C LEU A 30 -0.59 2.74 23.06
N PHE A 31 0.40 1.94 22.65
CA PHE A 31 0.43 0.51 22.96
C PHE A 31 0.58 0.23 24.45
N ARG A 32 1.46 0.97 25.15
CA ARG A 32 1.63 0.81 26.60
C ARG A 32 0.36 1.14 27.35
N LYS A 33 -0.27 2.28 27.05
CA LYS A 33 -1.51 2.71 27.69
C LYS A 33 -2.67 1.77 27.37
N SER A 34 -2.73 1.25 26.14
CA SER A 34 -3.73 0.26 25.76
C SER A 34 -3.58 -1.04 26.55
N TRP A 35 -2.36 -1.44 26.94
CA TRP A 35 -2.14 -2.66 27.69
C TRP A 35 -2.35 -2.52 29.21
N PHE A 36 -1.98 -1.36 29.79
CA PHE A 36 -1.95 -1.19 31.25
C PHE A 36 -3.07 -0.33 31.83
N ASP A 37 -3.62 0.62 31.06
CA ASP A 37 -4.44 1.70 31.61
C ASP A 37 -5.93 1.59 31.22
N GLN A 38 -6.33 0.56 30.47
CA GLN A 38 -7.70 0.39 29.98
C GLN A 38 -8.08 -1.07 29.72
N ASP A 39 -9.36 -1.39 29.91
CA ASP A 39 -9.98 -2.72 29.63
C ASP A 39 -11.13 -2.64 28.60
N THR A 40 -11.23 -1.54 27.84
CA THR A 40 -12.32 -1.28 26.89
C THR A 40 -12.12 -1.98 25.55
N PHE A 41 -10.88 -2.10 25.07
CA PHE A 41 -10.53 -2.76 23.81
C PHE A 41 -9.26 -3.59 23.95
N GLU A 42 -9.07 -4.56 23.06
CA GLU A 42 -7.88 -5.41 23.02
C GLU A 42 -7.14 -5.23 21.69
N MET A 43 -5.82 -5.10 21.75
CA MET A 43 -4.97 -5.06 20.56
C MET A 43 -4.68 -6.50 20.12
N THR A 44 -4.98 -6.82 18.87
CA THR A 44 -4.81 -8.17 18.32
C THR A 44 -4.20 -8.15 16.92
N HIS A 45 -3.60 -9.26 16.51
CA HIS A 45 -3.21 -9.44 15.11
C HIS A 45 -4.40 -9.91 14.28
N LEU A 46 -4.50 -9.42 13.05
CA LEU A 46 -5.56 -9.81 12.12
C LEU A 46 -5.62 -11.32 11.91
N ALA A 47 -4.46 -11.99 11.87
CA ALA A 47 -4.39 -13.45 11.73
C ALA A 47 -4.98 -14.20 12.93
N ASP A 48 -4.78 -13.70 14.16
CA ASP A 48 -5.32 -14.31 15.37
C ASP A 48 -6.84 -14.12 15.43
N TYR A 49 -7.32 -12.91 15.10
CA TYR A 49 -8.75 -12.63 15.03
C TYR A 49 -9.47 -13.53 14.01
N LEU A 50 -8.87 -13.74 12.83
CA LEU A 50 -9.42 -14.64 11.80
C LEU A 50 -9.42 -16.10 12.25
N ARG A 51 -8.41 -16.56 13.00
CA ARG A 51 -8.38 -17.90 13.57
C ARG A 51 -9.48 -18.11 14.62
N GLY A 52 -9.76 -17.11 15.44
CA GLY A 52 -10.88 -17.14 16.41
C GLY A 52 -12.26 -16.99 15.78
N ASN A 53 -12.34 -16.41 14.57
CA ASN A 53 -13.59 -16.13 13.87
C ASN A 53 -13.52 -16.65 12.41
N PRO A 54 -13.63 -17.97 12.18
CA PRO A 54 -13.44 -18.54 10.85
C PRO A 54 -14.57 -18.18 9.85
N HIS A 55 -15.75 -17.87 10.35
CA HIS A 55 -16.90 -17.52 9.53
C HIS A 55 -16.97 -16.01 9.31
N GLN A 56 -16.64 -15.57 8.10
CA GLN A 56 -16.70 -14.17 7.68
C GLN A 56 -17.89 -13.93 6.74
N GLN A 57 -18.37 -12.70 6.73
CA GLN A 57 -19.37 -12.29 5.76
C GLN A 57 -18.75 -12.33 4.35
N VAL A 58 -19.41 -13.05 3.45
CA VAL A 58 -19.03 -13.06 2.03
C VAL A 58 -19.47 -11.75 1.42
N CYS A 59 -18.50 -10.98 0.92
CA CYS A 59 -18.72 -9.73 0.22
C CYS A 59 -18.06 -9.80 -1.16
N ARG A 60 -18.69 -9.18 -2.15
CA ARG A 60 -18.08 -8.96 -3.47
C ARG A 60 -17.69 -7.49 -3.58
N PRO A 61 -16.44 -7.12 -3.27
CA PRO A 61 -16.00 -5.73 -3.39
C PRO A 61 -16.03 -5.30 -4.86
N SER A 62 -16.43 -4.05 -5.09
CA SER A 62 -16.24 -3.40 -6.37
C SER A 62 -14.76 -3.07 -6.57
N GLN A 63 -14.35 -2.87 -7.82
CA GLN A 63 -12.99 -2.45 -8.12
C GLN A 63 -12.75 -1.03 -7.59
N SER A 64 -11.81 -0.88 -6.65
CA SER A 64 -11.47 0.39 -6.03
C SER A 64 -10.03 0.39 -5.53
N SER A 65 -9.49 1.57 -5.23
CA SER A 65 -8.21 1.77 -4.55
C SER A 65 -8.39 2.64 -3.30
N TRP A 66 -7.39 2.69 -2.41
CA TRP A 66 -7.35 3.66 -1.30
C TRP A 66 -6.75 5.03 -1.72
N GLY A 67 -6.45 5.20 -3.02
CA GLY A 67 -5.83 6.39 -3.56
C GLY A 67 -6.85 7.49 -3.88
N TYR A 68 -6.38 8.52 -4.57
CA TYR A 68 -7.22 9.66 -4.95
C TYR A 68 -8.50 9.21 -5.68
N LYS A 69 -9.65 9.72 -5.22
CA LYS A 69 -11.02 9.38 -5.68
C LYS A 69 -11.43 7.91 -5.58
N GLY A 70 -10.62 7.04 -4.97
CA GLY A 70 -10.97 5.64 -4.75
C GLY A 70 -10.93 4.74 -5.99
N PHE A 71 -10.38 5.23 -7.11
CA PHE A 71 -10.30 4.51 -8.39
C PHE A 71 -8.85 4.40 -8.90
N HIS A 72 -8.70 3.98 -10.15
CA HIS A 72 -7.40 3.78 -10.81
C HIS A 72 -6.85 5.03 -11.48
N GLU A 73 -7.56 6.15 -11.48
CA GLU A 73 -7.15 7.41 -12.15
C GLU A 73 -5.77 7.90 -11.70
N TYR A 74 -5.42 7.61 -10.44
CA TYR A 74 -4.11 7.92 -9.90
C TYR A 74 -2.99 7.09 -10.58
N TRP A 75 -3.27 5.85 -10.97
CA TRP A 75 -2.30 4.93 -11.55
C TRP A 75 -2.34 4.88 -13.08
N LEU A 76 -3.49 5.23 -13.68
CA LEU A 76 -3.72 5.22 -15.11
C LEU A 76 -4.49 6.49 -15.52
N ASN A 77 -3.82 7.35 -16.27
CA ASN A 77 -4.37 8.56 -16.86
C ASN A 77 -3.63 8.85 -18.18
N ASP A 78 -4.11 9.86 -18.92
CA ASP A 78 -3.57 10.20 -20.24
C ASP A 78 -2.06 10.53 -20.22
N THR A 79 -1.50 10.92 -19.07
CA THR A 79 -0.09 11.28 -18.95
C THR A 79 0.85 10.08 -18.74
N ASN A 80 0.34 8.96 -18.23
CA ASN A 80 1.12 7.76 -17.95
C ASN A 80 0.68 6.51 -18.72
N ALA A 81 -0.43 6.59 -19.47
CA ALA A 81 -0.98 5.48 -20.25
C ALA A 81 0.03 4.88 -21.24
N TRP A 82 0.96 5.69 -21.77
CA TRP A 82 1.99 5.24 -22.71
C TRP A 82 2.96 4.21 -22.12
N ILE A 83 3.09 4.11 -20.80
CA ILE A 83 4.01 3.18 -20.11
C ILE A 83 3.49 1.73 -20.20
N TYR A 84 2.17 1.55 -20.07
CA TYR A 84 1.54 0.23 -19.93
C TYR A 84 1.78 -0.72 -21.12
N PRO A 85 1.71 -0.28 -22.40
CA PRO A 85 2.04 -1.14 -23.53
C PRO A 85 3.46 -1.69 -23.49
N HIS A 86 4.44 -0.87 -23.09
CA HIS A 86 5.84 -1.29 -22.97
C HIS A 86 6.03 -2.30 -21.84
N LEU A 87 5.35 -2.07 -20.72
CA LEU A 87 5.38 -2.94 -19.56
C LEU A 87 4.73 -4.30 -19.87
N HIS A 88 3.55 -4.32 -20.50
CA HIS A 88 2.90 -5.57 -20.91
C HIS A 88 3.80 -6.38 -21.83
N LYS A 89 4.42 -5.74 -22.83
CA LYS A 89 5.38 -6.38 -23.72
C LYS A 89 6.61 -6.92 -22.99
N ALA A 90 7.10 -6.20 -21.98
CA ALA A 90 8.22 -6.67 -21.16
C ALA A 90 7.83 -7.87 -20.29
N ALA A 91 6.61 -7.87 -19.74
CA ALA A 91 6.07 -8.98 -18.97
C ALA A 91 5.86 -10.23 -19.83
N GLU A 92 5.27 -10.09 -21.03
CA GLU A 92 5.10 -11.18 -22.00
C GLU A 92 6.46 -11.83 -22.35
N ARG A 93 7.47 -11.02 -22.66
CA ARG A 93 8.83 -11.51 -22.93
C ARG A 93 9.47 -12.20 -21.74
N MET A 94 9.25 -11.69 -20.53
CA MET A 94 9.79 -12.34 -19.33
C MET A 94 9.12 -13.69 -19.05
N ILE A 95 7.82 -13.82 -19.35
CA ILE A 95 7.12 -15.10 -19.29
C ILE A 95 7.77 -16.09 -20.26
N GLU A 96 8.01 -15.69 -21.52
CA GLU A 96 8.71 -16.54 -22.50
C GLU A 96 10.11 -16.95 -22.01
N LEU A 97 10.88 -16.00 -21.47
CA LEU A 97 12.21 -16.26 -20.93
C LEU A 97 12.21 -17.16 -19.69
N SER A 98 11.14 -17.13 -18.88
CA SER A 98 11.03 -17.94 -17.66
C SER A 98 10.92 -19.44 -17.92
N HIS A 99 10.50 -19.82 -19.13
CA HIS A 99 10.42 -21.22 -19.56
C HIS A 99 11.75 -21.76 -20.09
N ARG A 100 12.78 -20.91 -20.21
CA ARG A 100 14.07 -21.28 -20.79
C ARG A 100 15.00 -21.75 -19.68
N GLU A 101 15.57 -22.94 -19.82
CA GLU A 101 16.64 -23.41 -18.94
C GLU A 101 17.95 -22.73 -19.35
N ALA A 102 18.64 -22.14 -18.38
CA ALA A 102 19.91 -21.46 -18.63
C ALA A 102 20.99 -22.48 -19.01
N VAL A 103 21.76 -22.17 -20.06
CA VAL A 103 22.83 -23.05 -20.55
C VAL A 103 24.11 -22.87 -19.74
N ASP A 104 24.35 -21.67 -19.23
CA ASP A 104 25.51 -21.33 -18.40
C ASP A 104 25.17 -20.35 -17.25
N GLU A 105 26.12 -20.15 -16.36
CA GLU A 105 25.98 -19.25 -15.19
C GLU A 105 25.79 -17.78 -15.60
N LEU A 106 26.29 -17.39 -16.78
CA LEU A 106 26.16 -16.01 -17.27
C LEU A 106 24.73 -15.75 -17.75
N GLU A 107 24.13 -16.71 -18.47
CA GLU A 107 22.74 -16.68 -18.92
C GLU A 107 21.80 -16.69 -17.72
N GLU A 108 22.07 -17.50 -16.69
CA GLU A 108 21.29 -17.47 -15.45
C GLU A 108 21.33 -16.10 -14.76
N LYS A 109 22.52 -15.48 -14.65
CA LYS A 109 22.66 -14.12 -14.10
C LYS A 109 21.93 -13.08 -14.95
N ALA A 110 22.00 -13.20 -16.28
CA ALA A 110 21.31 -12.30 -17.19
C ALA A 110 19.78 -12.41 -17.08
N LEU A 111 19.24 -13.63 -17.00
CA LEU A 111 17.81 -13.89 -16.79
C LEU A 111 17.33 -13.34 -15.44
N ASN A 112 18.09 -13.56 -14.37
CA ASN A 112 17.81 -13.01 -13.05
C ASN A 112 17.84 -11.49 -13.03
N GLN A 113 18.78 -10.87 -13.76
CA GLN A 113 18.82 -9.41 -13.87
C GLN A 113 17.62 -8.90 -14.67
N ALA A 114 17.26 -9.54 -15.78
CA ALA A 114 16.07 -9.16 -16.57
C ALA A 114 14.78 -9.21 -15.73
N ALA A 115 14.63 -10.24 -14.88
CA ALA A 115 13.50 -10.34 -13.95
C ALA A 115 13.50 -9.20 -12.92
N ARG A 116 14.66 -8.86 -12.35
CA ARG A 116 14.79 -7.72 -11.42
C ARG A 116 14.44 -6.41 -12.10
N GLU A 117 14.92 -6.17 -13.31
CA GLU A 117 14.59 -4.96 -14.07
C GLU A 117 13.09 -4.86 -14.37
N LEU A 118 12.43 -5.98 -14.68
CA LEU A 118 10.97 -5.99 -14.85
C LEU A 118 10.24 -5.65 -13.53
N LEU A 119 10.69 -6.17 -12.39
CA LEU A 119 10.08 -5.90 -11.09
C LEU A 119 10.37 -4.48 -10.57
N LEU A 120 11.55 -3.94 -10.90
CA LEU A 120 11.90 -2.54 -10.65
C LEU A 120 11.21 -1.59 -11.64
N SER A 121 10.72 -2.11 -12.76
CA SER A 121 10.02 -1.34 -13.76
C SER A 121 8.79 -0.66 -13.15
N PRO A 122 8.52 0.60 -13.50
CA PRO A 122 7.94 1.54 -12.56
C PRO A 122 6.41 1.60 -12.67
N ILE A 123 5.74 0.47 -12.48
CA ILE A 123 4.29 0.44 -12.28
C ILE A 123 3.91 1.37 -11.14
N LEU A 124 4.65 1.30 -10.03
CA LEU A 124 4.35 2.09 -8.84
C LEU A 124 5.08 3.43 -8.82
N ARG A 125 6.39 3.45 -9.10
CA ARG A 125 7.22 4.64 -8.84
C ARG A 125 7.02 5.79 -9.83
N LEU A 126 6.90 5.50 -11.13
CA LEU A 126 6.61 6.55 -12.13
C LEU A 126 5.12 6.88 -12.15
N GLY A 127 4.25 5.89 -11.92
CA GLY A 127 2.80 6.10 -11.76
C GLY A 127 2.50 7.17 -10.70
N ILE A 128 3.03 6.98 -9.48
CA ILE A 128 2.92 7.97 -8.38
C ILE A 128 3.54 9.31 -8.77
N TYR A 129 4.78 9.31 -9.31
CA TYR A 129 5.50 10.55 -9.61
C TYR A 129 4.78 11.43 -10.65
N TYR A 130 4.26 10.83 -11.72
CA TYR A 130 3.49 11.55 -12.73
C TYR A 130 2.09 11.93 -12.25
N ALA A 131 1.47 11.13 -11.39
CA ALA A 131 0.18 11.44 -10.79
C ALA A 131 0.26 12.61 -9.80
N ASP A 132 1.30 12.63 -8.96
CA ASP A 132 1.57 13.68 -7.97
C ASP A 132 1.83 15.04 -8.64
N ARG A 133 2.65 15.07 -9.71
CA ARG A 133 2.91 16.30 -10.49
C ARG A 133 1.65 16.97 -11.06
N ASN A 134 0.65 16.18 -11.47
CA ASN A 134 -0.55 16.72 -12.13
C ASN A 134 -1.67 17.10 -11.15
N HIS A 135 -1.69 16.50 -9.96
CA HIS A 135 -2.77 16.72 -8.98
C HIS A 135 -2.35 17.61 -7.79
N GLY A 136 -1.07 18.03 -7.72
CA GLY A 136 -0.56 18.79 -6.57
C GLY A 136 -0.74 18.04 -5.25
N ALA A 137 -0.93 16.72 -5.34
CA ALA A 137 -1.30 15.86 -4.25
C ALA A 137 -0.03 15.24 -3.69
N LEU A 138 0.79 16.09 -3.05
CA LEU A 138 1.64 15.61 -1.98
C LEU A 138 0.74 14.73 -1.13
N CYS A 139 1.13 13.46 -0.98
CA CYS A 139 0.61 12.60 0.08
C CYS A 139 1.05 13.26 1.40
N GLY A 140 0.34 14.32 1.76
CA GLY A 140 0.65 15.29 2.78
C GLY A 140 -0.70 15.80 3.20
N ALA A 141 -1.10 15.35 4.39
CA ALA A 141 -2.33 15.74 5.05
C ALA A 141 -2.54 17.26 4.96
N SER A 142 -3.31 17.69 3.99
CA SER A 142 -3.91 19.01 3.92
C SER A 142 -5.42 18.84 4.10
N TYR A 143 -5.78 18.18 5.20
CA TYR A 143 -7.07 18.43 5.81
C TYR A 143 -6.96 19.82 6.45
N PRO A 144 -7.80 20.81 6.05
CA PRO A 144 -7.90 22.02 6.85
C PRO A 144 -8.44 21.61 8.21
N PHE A 145 -7.61 21.72 9.26
CA PHE A 145 -8.11 21.74 10.63
C PHE A 145 -9.19 22.84 10.68
N PRO A 146 -10.46 22.52 10.99
CA PRO A 146 -11.41 23.59 11.27
C PRO A 146 -10.88 24.28 12.53
N SER A 147 -10.62 25.58 12.40
CA SER A 147 -10.33 26.45 13.53
C SER A 147 -11.48 26.32 14.52
N VAL A 148 -11.24 25.59 15.62
CA VAL A 148 -12.06 25.71 16.82
C VAL A 148 -11.78 27.11 17.34
N ALA A 149 -12.60 28.05 16.92
CA ALA A 149 -12.67 29.37 17.51
C ALA A 149 -13.12 29.17 18.97
N LEU A 150 -12.16 29.27 19.89
CA LEU A 150 -12.43 29.58 21.28
C LEU A 150 -13.09 30.97 21.32
N ARG A 151 -14.39 30.99 21.57
CA ARG A 151 -15.11 32.08 22.22
C ARG A 151 -15.98 31.48 23.31
#